data_AF-A0A6P2BAD5-F1
#
_entry.id   AF-A0A6P2BAD5-F1
#
_cell.length_a   1.000
_cell.length_b   1.000
_cell.length_c   1.000
_cell.angle_alpha   90.00
_cell.angle_beta   90.00
_cell.angle_gamma   90.00
#
_symmetry.space_group_name_H-M   'P 1'
#
loop_
_entity.id
_entity.type
_entity.pdbx_description
1 polymer ?
#
loop_
_entity_poly.entity_id
_entity_poly.type
_entity_poly.pdbx_seq_one_letter_code
_entity_poly.pdbx_strand_id
1 'polypeptide(L)'
;MPLITFSNPGYKDKTVYAVAGSFTETVLKIAKTNKIPISFDCGEGDCGSCVIRVKYLGDKAPMGYHLEEKEIKVLRELGKISKAELEQMIVDDLPSTWRLACQFIPRDEDIVVEYDAP
;
A
#
# COMPACT_ATOMS: atom_id res chain seq x y z
N MET A 1 -18.04 2.80 -3.92
CA MET A 1 -16.85 3.34 -4.61
C MET A 1 -15.83 3.59 -3.52
N PRO A 2 -14.76 2.81 -3.47
CA PRO A 2 -13.78 2.93 -2.41
C PRO A 2 -12.99 4.23 -2.59
N LEU A 3 -12.70 4.86 -1.46
CA LEU A 3 -11.93 6.09 -1.36
C LEU A 3 -10.49 5.75 -1.00
N ILE A 4 -9.56 6.23 -1.81
CA ILE A 4 -8.12 6.13 -1.54
C ILE A 4 -7.65 7.53 -1.16
N THR A 5 -7.31 7.72 0.11
CA THR A 5 -6.79 8.99 0.62
C THR A 5 -5.27 8.93 0.70
N PHE A 6 -4.60 9.69 -0.15
CA PHE A 6 -3.15 9.85 -0.11
C PHE A 6 -2.79 10.91 0.91
N SER A 7 -2.00 10.55 1.91
CA SER A 7 -1.56 11.44 2.98
C SER A 7 -0.04 11.50 3.07
N ASN A 8 0.50 12.70 3.26
CA ASN A 8 1.95 12.93 3.39
C ASN A 8 2.20 14.18 4.25
N PRO A 9 3.20 14.19 5.15
CA PRO A 9 3.47 15.35 6.02
C PRO A 9 3.81 16.66 5.27
N GLY A 10 4.37 16.57 4.07
CA GLY A 10 4.79 17.69 3.23
C GLY A 10 3.80 18.09 2.13
N TYR A 11 2.72 17.32 1.91
CA TYR A 11 1.73 17.60 0.87
C TYR A 11 0.31 17.58 1.45
N LYS A 12 -0.61 18.31 0.81
CA LYS A 12 -2.01 18.27 1.22
C LYS A 12 -2.62 16.91 0.90
N ASP A 13 -3.34 16.34 1.87
CA ASP A 13 -4.08 15.10 1.70
C ASP A 13 -5.00 15.18 0.47
N LYS A 14 -5.00 14.11 -0.33
CA LYS A 14 -5.80 14.02 -1.54
C LYS A 14 -6.53 12.71 -1.61
N THR A 15 -7.86 12.77 -1.56
CA THR A 15 -8.73 11.62 -1.75
C THR A 15 -9.08 11.46 -3.22
N VAL A 16 -8.92 10.24 -3.73
CA VAL A 16 -9.30 9.87 -5.09
C VAL A 16 -10.29 8.71 -5.06
N TYR A 17 -11.17 8.68 -6.05
CA TYR A 17 -12.12 7.59 -6.22
C TYR A 17 -11.46 6.50 -7.07
N ALA A 18 -11.43 5.26 -6.58
CA ALA A 18 -11.09 4.13 -7.41
C ALA A 18 -12.28 3.87 -8.36
N VAL A 19 -12.11 4.22 -9.64
CA VAL A 19 -13.15 4.03 -10.66
C VAL A 19 -13.36 2.54 -10.93
N ALA A 20 -14.51 2.16 -11.52
CA ALA A 20 -14.78 0.78 -11.91
C ALA A 20 -13.71 0.27 -12.90
N GLY A 21 -12.73 -0.50 -12.40
CA GLY A 21 -11.52 -0.89 -13.11
C GLY A 21 -10.24 -0.71 -12.29
N SER A 22 -10.22 0.20 -11.30
CA SER A 22 -9.07 0.44 -10.41
C SER A 22 -8.76 -0.74 -9.47
N PHE A 23 -9.62 -1.75 -9.39
CA PHE A 23 -9.36 -3.02 -8.72
C PHE A 23 -8.36 -3.92 -9.48
N THR A 24 -7.87 -3.50 -10.64
CA THR A 24 -6.77 -4.16 -11.37
C THR A 24 -5.51 -3.30 -11.42
N GLU A 25 -5.57 -2.07 -10.90
CA GLU A 25 -4.48 -1.12 -10.94
C GLU A 25 -3.83 -0.96 -9.58
N THR A 26 -2.51 -0.83 -9.58
CA THR A 26 -1.73 -0.69 -8.36
C THR A 26 -1.86 0.73 -7.81
N VAL A 27 -1.71 0.90 -6.50
CA VAL A 27 -1.74 2.22 -5.85
C VAL A 27 -0.74 3.18 -6.51
N LEU A 28 0.42 2.69 -6.94
CA LEU A 28 1.40 3.49 -7.68
C LEU A 28 0.83 4.03 -8.99
N LYS A 29 0.08 3.22 -9.74
CA LYS A 29 -0.53 3.65 -11.01
C LYS A 29 -1.64 4.67 -10.77
N ILE A 30 -2.48 4.43 -9.77
CA ILE A 30 -3.54 5.37 -9.35
C ILE A 30 -2.94 6.70 -8.92
N ALA A 31 -1.87 6.67 -8.13
CA ALA A 31 -1.12 7.85 -7.69
C ALA A 31 -0.56 8.65 -8.88
N LYS A 32 0.09 7.98 -9.84
CA LYS A 32 0.61 8.63 -11.06
C LYS A 32 -0.49 9.29 -11.89
N THR A 33 -1.59 8.59 -12.13
CA THR A 33 -2.75 9.13 -12.86
C THR A 33 -3.31 10.38 -12.19
N ASN A 34 -3.32 10.40 -10.85
CA ASN A 34 -3.81 11.52 -10.05
C ASN A 34 -2.73 12.55 -9.70
N LYS A 35 -1.54 12.46 -10.29
CA LYS A 35 -0.40 13.38 -10.06
C LYS A 35 0.00 13.48 -8.59
N ILE A 36 -0.04 12.37 -7.85
CA ILE A 36 0.46 12.27 -6.47
C ILE A 36 1.98 12.02 -6.54
N PRO A 37 2.81 12.83 -5.86
CA PRO A 37 4.26 12.72 -5.90
C PRO A 37 4.77 11.61 -4.95
N ILE A 38 4.40 10.36 -5.23
CA ILE A 38 4.94 9.21 -4.50
C ILE A 38 6.36 8.90 -5.00
N SER A 39 7.29 8.66 -4.09
CA SER A 39 8.62 8.14 -4.42
C SER A 39 8.52 6.77 -5.10
N PHE A 40 9.12 6.62 -6.28
CA PHE A 40 9.26 5.31 -6.94
C PHE A 40 10.51 5.32 -7.82
N ASP A 41 11.15 4.16 -7.95
CA ASP A 41 12.41 4.02 -8.70
C ASP A 41 12.31 2.89 -9.73
N CYS A 42 12.07 1.65 -9.27
CA CYS A 42 11.96 0.47 -10.12
C CYS A 42 10.54 0.19 -10.65
N GLY A 43 9.51 0.35 -9.80
CA GLY A 43 8.13 -0.03 -10.14
C GLY A 43 7.84 -1.53 -10.20
N GLU A 44 8.84 -2.39 -10.04
CA GLU A 44 8.71 -3.86 -10.14
C GLU A 44 8.71 -4.58 -8.79
N GLY A 45 8.97 -3.85 -7.69
CA GLY A 45 8.91 -4.41 -6.32
C GLY A 45 10.25 -4.83 -5.73
N ASP A 46 11.38 -4.52 -6.39
CA ASP A 46 12.73 -4.92 -5.92
C ASP A 46 13.46 -3.84 -5.11
N CYS A 47 13.09 -2.56 -5.27
CA CYS A 47 13.84 -1.43 -4.71
C CYS A 47 13.26 -0.87 -3.41
N GLY A 48 11.96 -1.06 -3.14
CA GLY A 48 11.33 -0.57 -1.91
C GLY A 48 11.09 0.95 -1.81
N SER A 49 11.45 1.74 -2.84
CA SER A 49 11.29 3.20 -2.82
C SER A 49 9.83 3.66 -2.76
N CYS A 50 8.90 2.83 -3.23
CA CYS A 50 7.47 3.07 -3.17
C CYS A 50 6.79 2.44 -1.93
N VAL A 51 7.54 2.33 -0.83
CA VAL A 51 6.99 1.87 0.44
C VAL A 51 5.88 2.81 0.90
N ILE A 52 4.76 2.22 1.29
CA ILE A 52 3.59 2.93 1.77
C ILE A 52 3.06 2.26 3.03
N ARG A 53 2.41 3.06 3.88
CA ARG A 53 1.65 2.57 5.03
C ARG A 53 0.17 2.63 4.69
N VAL A 54 -0.50 1.49 4.75
CA VAL A 54 -1.93 1.36 4.44
C VAL A 54 -2.70 1.29 5.74
N LYS A 55 -3.68 2.19 5.89
CA LYS A 55 -4.67 2.16 6.97
C LYS A 55 -6.04 1.93 6.37
N TYR A 56 -6.70 0.87 6.81
CA TYR A 56 -8.06 0.56 6.39
C TYR A 56 -9.05 1.40 7.20
N LEU A 57 -10.02 2.00 6.52
CA LEU A 57 -11.09 2.79 7.12
C LEU A 57 -12.39 1.97 7.08
N GLY A 58 -12.96 1.72 8.27
CA GLY A 58 -14.24 1.04 8.43
C GLY A 58 -14.20 -0.17 9.36
N ASP A 59 -15.37 -0.76 9.62
CA ASP A 59 -15.55 -1.92 10.50
C ASP A 59 -15.39 -3.28 9.79
N LYS A 60 -15.14 -3.27 8.47
CA LYS A 60 -14.91 -4.51 7.74
C LYS A 60 -13.50 -5.00 8.03
N ALA A 61 -13.40 -6.27 8.42
CA ALA A 61 -12.10 -6.92 8.53
C ALA A 61 -11.41 -6.82 7.16
N PRO A 62 -10.21 -6.22 7.10
CA PRO A 62 -9.49 -6.10 5.85
C PRO A 62 -9.27 -7.49 5.26
N MET A 63 -9.58 -7.66 3.98
CA MET A 63 -9.38 -8.96 3.34
C MET A 63 -7.89 -9.32 3.37
N GLY A 64 -7.56 -10.45 4.00
CA GLY A 64 -6.20 -11.00 4.07
C GLY A 64 -5.57 -11.01 2.69
N TYR A 65 -4.50 -10.23 2.54
CA TYR A 65 -3.69 -10.20 1.32
C TYR A 65 -2.34 -10.81 1.66
N HIS A 66 -2.06 -11.97 1.08
CA HIS A 66 -0.73 -12.58 1.17
C HIS A 66 0.29 -11.66 0.47
N LEU A 67 1.29 -11.22 1.23
CA LEU A 67 2.47 -10.57 0.66
C LEU A 67 3.22 -11.58 -0.20
N GLU A 68 3.67 -11.18 -1.39
CA GLU A 68 4.57 -12.00 -2.17
C GLU A 68 5.94 -12.09 -1.50
N GLU A 69 6.67 -13.19 -1.71
CA GLU A 69 7.99 -13.41 -1.10
C GLU A 69 8.98 -12.28 -1.42
N LYS A 70 8.90 -11.71 -2.63
CA LYS A 70 9.71 -10.55 -3.03
C LYS A 70 9.37 -9.29 -2.23
N GLU A 71 8.08 -9.00 -2.07
CA GLU A 71 7.59 -7.87 -1.27
C GLU A 71 8.04 -8.03 0.19
N ILE A 72 7.90 -9.24 0.76
CA ILE A 72 8.37 -9.55 2.11
C ILE A 72 9.86 -9.28 2.26
N LYS A 73 10.68 -9.76 1.32
CA LYS A 73 12.14 -9.59 1.37
C LYS A 73 12.52 -8.11 1.44
N VAL A 74 11.95 -7.29 0.56
CA VAL A 74 12.22 -5.84 0.52
C VAL A 74 11.73 -5.14 1.79
N LEU A 75 10.52 -5.44 2.26
CA LEU A 75 9.98 -4.84 3.49
C LEU A 75 10.82 -5.21 4.73
N ARG A 76 11.39 -6.41 4.76
CA ARG A 76 12.32 -6.85 5.82
C ARG A 76 13.68 -6.17 5.72
N GLU A 77 14.24 -6.03 4.52
CA GLU A 77 15.50 -5.31 4.29
C GLU A 77 15.40 -3.83 4.68
N LEU A 78 14.24 -3.22 4.47
CA LEU A 78 13.92 -1.86 4.94
C LEU A 78 13.61 -1.77 6.45
N GLY A 79 13.55 -2.90 7.17
CA GLY A 79 13.23 -2.95 8.59
C GLY A 79 11.79 -2.56 8.93
N LYS A 80 10.86 -2.65 7.98
CA LYS A 80 9.43 -2.28 8.16
C LYS A 80 8.60 -3.42 8.75
N ILE A 81 9.03 -4.66 8.54
CA ILE A 81 8.38 -5.88 9.05
C ILE A 81 9.46 -6.81 9.58
N SER A 82 9.28 -7.33 10.80
CA SER A 82 10.11 -8.38 11.36
C SER A 82 9.60 -9.78 11.01
N LYS A 83 10.45 -10.80 11.17
CA LYS A 83 10.03 -12.19 10.92
C LYS A 83 8.89 -12.62 11.85
N ALA A 84 8.96 -12.22 13.12
CA ALA A 84 7.94 -12.55 14.12
C ALA A 84 6.60 -11.87 13.80
N GLU A 85 6.61 -10.59 13.37
CA GLU A 85 5.40 -9.91 12.93
C GLU A 85 4.78 -10.58 11.71
N LEU A 86 5.59 -10.99 10.73
CA LEU A 86 5.10 -11.72 9.56
C LEU A 86 4.45 -13.06 9.95
N GLU A 87 5.10 -13.84 10.81
CA GLU A 87 4.56 -15.12 11.31
C GLU A 87 3.23 -14.90 12.05
N GLN A 88 3.17 -13.89 12.91
CA GLN A 88 1.95 -13.53 13.62
C GLN A 88 0.84 -13.10 12.67
N MET A 89 1.14 -12.26 11.67
CA MET A 89 0.17 -11.84 10.66
C MET A 89 -0.40 -13.03 9.86
N ILE A 90 0.43 -14.03 9.56
CA ILE A 90 -0.02 -15.26 8.88
C ILE A 90 -0.93 -16.08 9.78
N VAL A 91 -0.61 -16.18 11.07
CA VAL A 91 -1.40 -16.94 12.06
C VAL A 91 -2.73 -16.25 12.36
N ASP A 92 -2.71 -14.93 12.55
CA ASP A 92 -3.86 -14.12 12.91
C ASP A 92 -4.70 -13.68 11.68
N ASP A 93 -4.28 -14.06 10.46
CA ASP A 93 -4.86 -13.65 9.17
C ASP A 93 -5.01 -12.13 9.04
N LEU A 94 -4.00 -11.38 9.50
CA LEU A 94 -3.98 -9.92 9.50
C LEU A 94 -3.29 -9.38 8.24
N PRO A 95 -3.81 -8.31 7.62
CA PRO A 95 -3.14 -7.66 6.50
C PRO A 95 -1.85 -6.98 6.96
N SER A 96 -0.91 -6.84 6.03
CA SER A 96 0.27 -6.01 6.28
C SER A 96 -0.09 -4.54 6.31
N THR A 97 0.41 -3.85 7.34
CA THR A 97 0.32 -2.39 7.44
C THR A 97 1.26 -1.71 6.43
N TRP A 98 2.42 -2.32 6.17
CA TRP A 98 3.41 -1.81 5.21
C TRP A 98 3.33 -2.57 3.90
N ARG A 99 3.23 -1.84 2.79
CA ARG A 99 3.11 -2.41 1.44
C ARG A 99 4.00 -1.67 0.47
N LEU A 100 4.29 -2.30 -0.67
CA LEU A 100 4.85 -1.60 -1.82
C LEU A 100 3.71 -1.11 -2.72
N ALA A 101 3.65 0.19 -3.00
CA ALA A 101 2.59 0.77 -3.80
C ALA A 101 2.51 0.19 -5.22
N CYS A 102 3.62 -0.34 -5.75
CA CYS A 102 3.65 -1.00 -7.06
C CYS A 102 3.05 -2.42 -7.05
N GLN A 103 2.96 -3.08 -5.90
CA GLN A 103 2.41 -4.44 -5.75
C GLN A 103 1.02 -4.44 -5.10
N PHE A 104 0.66 -3.36 -4.42
CA PHE A 104 -0.61 -3.25 -3.73
C PHE A 104 -1.72 -2.78 -4.67
N ILE A 105 -2.75 -3.62 -4.82
CA ILE A 105 -3.98 -3.33 -5.54
C ILE A 105 -5.10 -3.16 -4.50
N PRO A 106 -5.68 -1.96 -4.36
CA PRO A 106 -6.75 -1.72 -3.38
C PRO A 106 -8.03 -2.46 -3.82
N ARG A 107 -8.75 -3.01 -2.84
CA ARG A 107 -10.07 -3.65 -3.03
C ARG A 107 -11.20 -2.66 -2.73
N ASP A 108 -12.44 -3.15 -2.60
CA ASP A 108 -13.64 -2.34 -2.31
C ASP A 108 -13.69 -1.90 -0.83
N GLU A 109 -12.62 -1.26 -0.39
CA GLU A 109 -12.37 -0.81 0.98
C GLU A 109 -11.84 0.63 0.94
N ASP A 110 -12.32 1.47 1.84
CA ASP A 110 -11.78 2.81 2.01
C ASP A 110 -10.44 2.72 2.71
N ILE A 111 -9.41 3.34 2.15
CA ILE A 111 -8.05 3.27 2.69
C ILE A 111 -7.39 4.64 2.74
N VAL A 112 -6.51 4.83 3.72
CA VAL A 112 -5.54 5.90 3.75
C VAL A 112 -4.17 5.31 3.42
N VAL A 113 -3.53 5.88 2.40
CA VAL A 113 -2.19 5.54 1.96
C VAL A 113 -1.26 6.67 2.39
N GLU A 114 -0.44 6.40 3.38
CA GLU A 114 0.65 7.28 3.76
C GLU A 114 1.89 6.90 2.95
N TYR A 115 2.48 7.89 2.30
CA TYR A 115 3.60 7.70 1.39
C TYR A 115 4.71 8.70 1.68
N ASP A 116 5.94 8.35 1.30
CA ASP A 116 7.07 9.30 1.26
C ASP A 116 7.18 9.94 -0.12
N ALA A 117 7.50 11.22 -0.14
CA ALA A 117 7.72 12.01 -1.34
C ALA A 117 9.24 12.23 -1.56
N PRO A 118 9.70 12.33 -2.81
CA PRO A 118 11.12 12.50 -3.13
C PRO A 118 11.63 13.92 -2.86
#